data_AF-X1BPG0-F1
#
_entry.id   AF-X1BPG0-F1
#
_cell.length_a   1.000
_cell.length_b   1.000
_cell.length_c   1.000
_cell.angle_alpha   90.00
_cell.angle_beta   90.00
_cell.angle_gamma   90.00
#
_symmetry.space_group_name_H-M   'P 1'
#
loop_
_entity.id
_entity.type
_entity.pdbx_description
1 polymer ?
#
loop_
_entity_poly.entity_id
_entity_poly.type
_entity_poly.pdbx_seq_one_letter_code
_entity_poly.pdbx_strand_id
1 'polypeptide(L)'
;MKHAISPIMIAVIFALAFCVPSARAALITIEITAEVDYVRDYANIQDAIDAAVDGDVVIVAPDTYTGDGNRDIDFHGKAITVRSIDPNDPNIVAATIIDCQGTFFDPHRGFYFHSNEDANSILEGFTITNG
;
A
#
# COMPACT_ATOMS: atom_id res chain seq x y z
N MET A 1 -36.24 18.60 16.28
CA MET A 1 -36.76 17.22 16.16
C MET A 1 -35.53 16.31 16.14
N LYS A 2 -35.03 15.93 17.31
CA LYS A 2 -35.11 14.56 17.84
C LYS A 2 -34.84 13.49 16.78
N HIS A 3 -33.56 13.26 16.47
CA HIS A 3 -33.09 11.92 16.14
C HIS A 3 -31.80 11.68 16.91
N ALA A 4 -31.97 11.21 18.15
CA ALA A 4 -30.96 10.41 18.80
C ALA A 4 -30.80 9.12 17.96
N ILE A 5 -29.59 8.83 17.52
CA ILE A 5 -29.21 7.52 16.99
C ILE A 5 -28.17 6.95 17.97
N SER A 6 -28.47 5.74 18.43
CA SER A 6 -27.96 5.02 19.59
C SER A 6 -26.46 4.68 19.55
N PRO A 7 -25.74 4.65 20.69
CA PRO A 7 -24.36 4.19 20.76
C PRO A 7 -24.33 2.70 21.10
N ILE A 8 -24.54 1.81 20.12
CA ILE A 8 -24.25 0.35 20.21
C ILE A 8 -24.27 -0.20 18.78
N MET A 9 -23.15 -0.78 18.32
CA MET A 9 -23.01 -2.09 17.64
C MET A 9 -21.60 -2.15 17.01
N ILE A 10 -20.59 -2.71 17.71
CA ILE A 10 -20.18 -4.14 17.65
C ILE A 10 -19.53 -4.40 16.27
N ALA A 11 -18.20 -4.40 16.17
CA ALA A 11 -17.31 -5.56 16.38
C ALA A 11 -17.55 -6.73 15.41
N VAL A 12 -16.43 -7.38 15.02
CA VAL A 12 -16.32 -8.68 14.31
C VAL A 12 -16.53 -8.52 12.79
N ILE A 13 -15.68 -9.06 11.89
CA ILE A 13 -15.35 -10.50 11.78
C ILE A 13 -13.95 -10.74 11.17
N PHE A 14 -13.10 -11.39 11.96
CA PHE A 14 -12.11 -12.38 11.50
C PHE A 14 -12.88 -13.63 11.05
N ALA A 15 -12.67 -14.15 9.83
CA ALA A 15 -12.57 -15.60 9.55
C ALA A 15 -12.69 -16.01 8.06
N LEU A 16 -11.74 -16.88 7.68
CA LEU A 16 -11.86 -18.07 6.82
C LEU A 16 -11.83 -17.93 5.29
N ALA A 17 -10.68 -18.37 4.76
CA ALA A 17 -10.44 -19.14 3.55
C ALA A 17 -11.64 -19.41 2.62
N PHE A 18 -11.61 -18.78 1.45
CA PHE A 18 -12.08 -19.39 0.21
C PHE A 18 -10.89 -19.61 -0.72
N CYS A 19 -10.70 -20.88 -1.07
CA CYS A 19 -9.85 -21.35 -2.15
C CYS A 19 -10.40 -20.81 -3.48
N VAL A 20 -9.63 -19.94 -4.15
CA VAL A 20 -9.78 -19.65 -5.58
C VAL A 20 -8.38 -19.48 -6.16
N PRO A 21 -7.93 -20.34 -7.10
CA PRO A 21 -6.67 -20.15 -7.78
C PRO A 21 -6.92 -19.26 -9.01
N SER A 22 -7.01 -17.94 -8.83
CA SER A 22 -6.86 -16.98 -9.92
C SER A 22 -6.79 -15.55 -9.37
N ALA A 23 -5.70 -14.86 -9.69
CA ALA A 23 -5.40 -13.43 -9.48
C ALA A 23 -6.31 -12.70 -8.46
N ARG A 24 -5.90 -12.71 -7.19
CA ARG A 24 -6.49 -11.80 -6.22
C ARG A 24 -5.86 -10.43 -6.46
N ALA A 25 -6.67 -9.44 -6.84
CA ALA A 25 -6.24 -8.05 -6.78
C ALA A 25 -5.99 -7.73 -5.31
N ALA A 26 -4.73 -7.49 -4.94
CA ALA A 26 -4.38 -6.96 -3.64
C ALA A 26 -4.91 -5.52 -3.57
N LEU A 27 -5.63 -5.19 -2.50
CA LEU A 27 -6.18 -3.85 -2.34
C LEU A 27 -5.08 -2.91 -1.84
N ILE A 28 -4.89 -1.79 -2.53
CA ILE A 28 -4.00 -0.69 -2.15
C ILE A 28 -4.88 0.52 -1.89
N THR A 29 -4.83 1.09 -0.69
CA THR A 29 -5.72 2.15 -0.22
C THR A 29 -4.97 3.46 0.04
N ILE A 30 -5.62 4.61 -0.14
CA ILE A 30 -5.09 5.92 0.28
C ILE A 30 -6.01 6.53 1.33
N GLU A 31 -5.47 6.98 2.48
CA GLU A 31 -6.19 7.76 3.48
C GLU A 31 -5.87 9.26 3.33
N ILE A 32 -6.89 10.06 3.00
CA ILE A 32 -6.77 11.52 2.83
C ILE A 32 -7.30 12.23 4.08
N THR A 33 -6.59 13.25 4.58
CA THR A 33 -6.87 13.95 5.85
C THR A 33 -8.02 14.98 5.83
N ALA A 34 -8.98 14.85 4.92
CA ALA A 34 -10.19 15.68 4.90
C ALA A 34 -11.41 14.83 5.31
N GLU A 35 -11.89 15.03 6.55
CA GLU A 35 -13.20 14.63 7.07
C GLU A 35 -13.79 13.35 6.44
N VAL A 36 -13.17 12.19 6.76
CA VAL A 36 -13.69 10.81 6.63
C VAL A 36 -14.64 10.56 5.46
N ASP A 37 -14.17 10.33 4.21
CA ASP A 37 -14.97 9.54 3.25
C ASP A 37 -14.35 9.04 1.92
N TYR A 38 -13.07 8.61 1.83
CA TYR A 38 -12.75 7.73 0.71
C TYR A 38 -11.48 6.88 0.85
N VAL A 39 -11.69 5.56 0.92
CA VAL A 39 -10.67 4.55 0.62
C VAL A 39 -10.75 4.27 -0.88
N ARG A 40 -9.68 4.58 -1.63
CA ARG A 40 -9.54 4.27 -3.07
C ARG A 40 -8.72 3.02 -3.25
N ASP A 41 -9.27 2.02 -3.92
CA ASP A 41 -8.51 0.83 -4.34
C ASP A 41 -7.82 1.07 -5.67
N TYR A 42 -6.51 0.84 -5.73
CA TYR A 42 -5.70 0.91 -6.95
C TYR A 42 -5.23 -0.47 -7.40
N ALA A 43 -4.96 -0.60 -8.71
CA ALA A 43 -4.49 -1.87 -9.30
C ALA A 43 -3.02 -2.17 -9.00
N ASN A 44 -2.20 -1.13 -8.77
CA ASN A 44 -0.79 -1.23 -8.44
C ASN A 44 -0.35 -0.05 -7.57
N ILE A 45 0.87 -0.14 -7.03
CA ILE A 45 1.38 0.82 -6.03
C ILE A 45 1.70 2.16 -6.67
N GLN A 46 2.23 2.17 -7.90
CA GLN A 46 2.54 3.42 -8.61
C GLN A 46 1.27 4.24 -8.88
N ASP A 47 0.17 3.63 -9.33
CA ASP A 47 -1.10 4.32 -9.57
C ASP A 47 -1.63 4.98 -8.30
N ALA A 48 -1.42 4.34 -7.13
CA ALA A 48 -1.79 4.92 -5.85
C ALA A 48 -0.91 6.14 -5.51
N ILE A 49 0.41 6.04 -5.70
CA ILE A 49 1.34 7.15 -5.47
C ILE A 49 1.06 8.32 -6.42
N ASP A 50 0.76 8.05 -7.69
CA ASP A 50 0.46 9.04 -8.71
C ASP A 50 -0.76 9.88 -8.32
N ALA A 51 -1.77 9.23 -7.76
CA ALA A 51 -3.00 9.85 -7.29
C ALA A 51 -2.86 10.52 -5.90
N ALA A 52 -1.87 10.14 -5.11
CA ALA A 52 -1.60 10.72 -3.80
C ALA A 52 -1.08 12.16 -3.91
N VAL A 53 -1.40 12.97 -2.90
CA VAL A 53 -0.83 14.31 -2.70
C VAL A 53 -0.05 14.36 -1.40
N ASP A 54 0.80 15.37 -1.24
CA ASP A 54 1.63 15.53 -0.03
C ASP A 54 0.78 15.45 1.26
N GLY A 55 1.24 14.63 2.20
CA GLY A 55 0.56 14.32 3.46
C GLY A 55 -0.33 13.08 3.43
N ASP A 56 -0.58 12.49 2.25
CA ASP A 56 -1.37 11.26 2.14
C ASP A 56 -0.61 10.02 2.64
N VAL A 57 -1.38 9.00 3.03
CA VAL A 57 -0.86 7.70 3.42
C VAL A 57 -1.40 6.63 2.45
N VAL A 58 -0.51 5.99 1.71
CA VAL A 58 -0.77 4.81 0.89
C VAL A 58 -0.59 3.56 1.77
N ILE A 59 -1.65 2.79 1.97
CA ILE A 59 -1.68 1.57 2.76
C ILE A 59 -1.78 0.36 1.82
N VAL A 60 -0.87 -0.59 2.00
CA VAL A 60 -0.72 -1.76 1.13
C VAL A 60 -1.04 -3.03 1.92
N ALA A 61 -2.00 -3.83 1.43
CA ALA A 61 -2.36 -5.10 2.03
C ALA A 61 -1.26 -6.16 1.83
N PRO A 62 -1.17 -7.19 2.69
CA PRO A 62 -0.23 -8.29 2.47
C PRO A 62 -0.54 -9.06 1.18
N ASP A 63 0.42 -9.06 0.25
CA ASP A 63 0.45 -9.87 -0.97
C ASP A 63 1.88 -9.82 -1.58
N THR A 64 2.09 -10.57 -2.67
CA THR A 64 3.29 -10.46 -3.51
C THR A 64 3.00 -9.59 -4.72
N TYR A 65 3.52 -8.37 -4.71
CA TYR A 65 3.39 -7.38 -5.76
C TYR A 65 4.49 -7.55 -6.80
N THR A 66 4.08 -7.72 -8.05
CA THR A 66 4.95 -8.01 -9.19
C THR A 66 4.54 -7.19 -10.42
N GLY A 67 5.47 -7.07 -11.37
CA GLY A 67 5.23 -6.44 -12.67
C GLY A 67 5.21 -4.93 -12.63
N ASP A 68 4.86 -4.34 -13.77
CA ASP A 68 4.87 -2.88 -13.95
C ASP A 68 3.87 -2.19 -13.01
N GLY A 69 4.29 -1.06 -12.44
CA GLY A 69 3.54 -0.34 -11.40
C GLY A 69 3.74 -0.89 -9.98
N ASN A 70 4.42 -2.03 -9.82
CA ASN A 70 4.78 -2.62 -8.53
C ASN A 70 6.30 -2.77 -8.34
N ARG A 71 7.09 -2.23 -9.26
CA ARG A 71 8.55 -2.18 -9.25
C ARG A 71 9.01 -0.89 -9.89
N ASP A 72 10.26 -0.52 -9.66
CA ASP A 72 10.83 0.78 -10.02
C ASP A 72 9.96 1.95 -9.54
N ILE A 73 9.35 1.78 -8.36
CA ILE A 73 8.32 2.66 -7.82
C ILE A 73 8.95 4.01 -7.45
N ASP A 74 8.43 5.09 -8.03
CA ASP A 74 8.90 6.46 -7.84
C ASP A 74 7.90 7.28 -7.01
N PHE A 75 8.39 7.94 -5.97
CA PHE A 75 7.59 8.85 -5.14
C PHE A 75 7.32 10.20 -5.83
N HIS A 76 7.99 10.50 -6.94
CA HIS A 76 7.87 11.73 -7.71
C HIS A 76 8.12 13.00 -6.87
N GLY A 77 8.98 12.91 -5.86
CA GLY A 77 9.26 14.02 -4.94
C GLY A 77 8.12 14.34 -3.96
N LYS A 78 7.11 13.46 -3.85
CA LYS A 78 5.96 13.67 -2.97
C LYS A 78 6.31 13.38 -1.51
N ALA A 79 5.79 14.21 -0.61
CA ALA A 79 5.89 14.04 0.84
C ALA A 79 4.74 13.14 1.36
N ILE A 80 4.76 11.87 0.97
CA ILE A 80 3.73 10.87 1.32
C ILE A 80 4.32 9.73 2.15
N THR A 81 3.46 9.00 2.87
CA THR A 81 3.84 7.74 3.52
C THR A 81 3.28 6.56 2.74
N VAL A 82 4.13 5.62 2.32
CA VAL A 82 3.75 4.33 1.75
C VAL A 82 4.08 3.25 2.78
N ARG A 83 3.07 2.52 3.26
CA ARG A 83 3.24 1.52 4.32
C ARG A 83 2.38 0.29 4.14
N SER A 84 2.79 -0.83 4.73
CA SER A 84 1.88 -1.98 4.90
C SER A 84 0.78 -1.66 5.93
N ILE A 85 -0.25 -2.52 6.00
CA ILE A 85 -1.38 -2.34 6.94
C ILE A 85 -0.95 -2.25 8.41
N ASP A 86 0.17 -2.89 8.77
CA ASP A 86 0.81 -2.77 10.08
C ASP A 86 2.32 -2.92 9.92
N PRO A 87 3.07 -1.81 9.81
CA PRO A 87 4.51 -1.84 9.59
C PRO A 87 5.31 -2.34 10.82
N ASN A 88 4.65 -2.49 11.99
CA ASN A 88 5.30 -2.96 13.22
C ASN A 88 5.09 -4.46 13.48
N ASP A 89 4.16 -5.12 12.77
CA ASP A 89 3.98 -6.57 12.86
C ASP A 89 4.91 -7.28 11.85
N PRO A 90 5.95 -8.00 12.30
CA PRO A 90 6.89 -8.67 11.40
C PRO A 90 6.24 -9.71 10.49
N ASN A 91 5.09 -10.28 10.86
CA ASN A 91 4.37 -11.22 9.99
C ASN A 91 3.70 -10.49 8.83
N ILE A 92 3.19 -9.28 9.07
CA ILE A 92 2.61 -8.42 8.03
C ILE A 92 3.69 -7.91 7.09
N VAL A 93 4.82 -7.46 7.64
CA VAL A 93 5.99 -7.03 6.85
C VAL A 93 6.53 -8.17 5.98
N ALA A 94 6.65 -9.37 6.54
CA ALA A 94 7.10 -10.56 5.80
C ALA A 94 6.12 -10.99 4.69
N ALA A 95 4.82 -10.69 4.87
CA ALA A 95 3.76 -11.03 3.91
C ALA A 95 3.43 -9.90 2.91
N THR A 96 4.03 -8.72 3.05
CA THR A 96 3.86 -7.59 2.11
C THR A 96 5.12 -7.46 1.27
N ILE A 97 5.15 -8.17 0.14
CA ILE A 97 6.36 -8.43 -0.65
C ILE A 97 6.33 -7.63 -1.94
N ILE A 98 7.36 -6.84 -2.17
CA ILE A 98 7.69 -6.26 -3.47
C ILE A 98 8.70 -7.17 -4.16
N ASP A 99 8.25 -7.93 -5.16
CA ASP A 99 9.11 -8.77 -5.99
C ASP A 99 9.41 -8.05 -7.31
N CYS A 100 10.62 -7.50 -7.40
CA CYS A 100 11.01 -6.64 -8.51
C CYS A 100 11.19 -7.43 -9.82
N GLN A 101 11.33 -8.76 -9.74
CA GLN A 101 11.62 -9.64 -10.88
C GLN A 101 12.81 -9.18 -11.74
N GLY A 102 13.78 -8.54 -11.10
CA GLY A 102 15.05 -8.13 -11.68
C GLY A 102 15.88 -9.33 -12.11
N THR A 103 16.53 -9.19 -13.27
CA THR A 103 17.48 -10.16 -13.80
C THR A 103 18.76 -9.47 -14.26
N PHE A 104 19.81 -10.25 -14.54
CA PHE A 104 21.05 -9.69 -15.08
C PHE A 104 20.86 -8.93 -16.41
N PHE A 105 19.89 -9.35 -17.23
CA PHE A 105 19.61 -8.72 -18.54
C PHE A 105 18.55 -7.62 -18.47
N ASP A 106 17.79 -7.56 -17.38
CA ASP A 106 16.69 -6.61 -17.16
C ASP A 106 16.63 -6.26 -15.65
N PRO A 107 17.53 -5.38 -15.17
CA PRO A 107 17.64 -5.07 -13.75
C PRO A 107 16.50 -4.15 -13.30
N HIS A 108 15.95 -4.41 -12.12
CA HIS A 108 14.87 -3.64 -11.54
C HIS A 108 15.20 -3.25 -10.09
N ARG A 109 14.38 -2.38 -9.50
CA ARG A 109 14.45 -2.09 -8.06
C ARG A 109 13.05 -2.06 -7.46
N GLY A 110 12.97 -2.06 -6.13
CA GLY A 110 11.68 -1.91 -5.46
C GLY A 110 11.19 -0.47 -5.56
N PHE A 111 11.93 0.43 -4.93
CA PHE A 111 11.62 1.87 -4.86
C PHE A 111 12.81 2.71 -5.32
N TYR A 112 12.52 3.89 -5.84
CA TYR A 112 13.50 4.85 -6.30
C TYR A 112 13.17 6.26 -5.77
N PHE A 113 14.02 6.78 -4.90
CA PHE A 113 13.95 8.16 -4.40
C PHE A 113 14.98 9.00 -5.17
N HIS A 114 14.51 9.88 -6.06
CA HIS A 114 15.39 10.64 -6.95
C HIS A 114 14.88 12.02 -7.38
N SER A 115 13.72 12.46 -6.90
CA SER A 115 13.01 13.65 -7.36
C SER A 115 12.90 14.73 -6.26
N ASN A 116 13.88 14.76 -5.35
CA ASN A 116 13.94 15.64 -4.16
C ASN A 116 12.98 15.24 -3.04
N GLU A 117 12.77 13.93 -2.85
CA GLU A 117 12.11 13.38 -1.67
C GLU A 117 12.85 13.82 -0.39
N ASP A 118 12.08 14.08 0.67
CA ASP A 118 12.61 14.53 1.96
C ASP A 118 12.24 13.56 3.10
N ALA A 119 12.43 13.99 4.34
CA ALA A 119 12.13 13.16 5.51
C ALA A 119 10.64 12.80 5.66
N ASN A 120 9.75 13.43 4.90
CA ASN A 120 8.31 13.15 4.87
C ASN A 120 7.91 12.20 3.72
N SER A 121 8.87 11.79 2.88
CA SER A 121 8.69 10.71 1.89
C SER A 121 9.05 9.37 2.54
N ILE A 122 8.06 8.73 3.15
CA ILE A 122 8.26 7.61 4.08
C ILE A 122 7.88 6.29 3.40
N LEU A 123 8.75 5.28 3.53
CA LEU A 123 8.51 3.89 3.13
C LEU A 123 8.67 2.97 4.33
N GLU A 124 7.62 2.22 4.70
CA GLU A 124 7.62 1.41 5.92
C GLU A 124 6.94 0.05 5.77
N GLY A 125 7.54 -0.99 6.35
CA GLY A 125 6.86 -2.27 6.56
C GLY A 125 6.72 -3.17 5.32
N PHE A 126 7.71 -3.17 4.43
CA PHE A 126 7.76 -4.04 3.25
C PHE A 126 8.93 -5.03 3.29
N THR A 127 8.74 -6.20 2.67
CA THR A 127 9.83 -7.07 2.21
C THR A 127 10.11 -6.76 0.74
N ILE A 128 11.36 -6.48 0.38
CA ILE A 128 11.75 -6.20 -1.01
C ILE A 128 12.73 -7.27 -1.46
N THR A 129 12.47 -7.89 -2.62
CA THR A 129 13.28 -9.00 -3.15
C THR A 129 13.51 -8.89 -4.65
N ASN A 130 14.47 -9.67 -5.16
CA ASN A 130 14.78 -9.86 -6.57
C ASN A 130 14.97 -8.56 -7.37
N GLY A 131 15.72 -7.59 -6.81
CA GLY A 131 16.22 -6.42 -7.56
C GLY A 131 17.40 -6.79 -8.45
#